data_AF-A0A9Q3F7P2-F1
#
_entry.id   AF-A0A9Q3F7P2-F1
#
_cell.length_a   1.000
_cell.length_b   1.000
_cell.length_c   1.000
_cell.angle_alpha   90.00
_cell.angle_beta   90.00
_cell.angle_gamma   90.00
#
_symmetry.space_group_name_H-M   'P 1'
#
loop_
_entity.id
_entity.type
_entity.pdbx_description
1 polymer ?
#
loop_
_entity_poly.entity_id
_entity_poly.type
_entity_poly.pdbx_seq_one_letter_code
_entity_poly.pdbx_strand_id
1 'polypeptide(L)'
;MDLGVLRKVGHNEQVEVTTPVIITWNNGESRMVGDFRALSTYTIPDRYPIPRIYETLTQLSQAKFITAMDALKGFHQNVLRDNANRLLRIIVRCGIFESLRIPFGIKKCTIPLPKDDEYHIS
;
A
#
# COMPACT_ATOMS: atom_id res chain seq x y z
N MET A 1 5.57 -20.73 -4.17
CA MET A 1 5.20 -19.30 -4.02
C MET A 1 5.65 -18.89 -2.63
N ASP A 2 6.91 -18.53 -2.47
CA ASP A 2 7.49 -18.17 -1.17
C ASP A 2 8.24 -16.84 -1.33
N LEU A 3 7.48 -15.75 -1.48
CA LEU A 3 8.05 -14.40 -1.60
C LEU A 3 8.01 -13.65 -0.27
N GLY A 4 7.46 -14.22 0.82
CA GLY A 4 7.32 -13.50 2.10
C GLY A 4 6.46 -12.23 2.01
N VAL A 5 5.69 -12.07 0.93
CA VAL A 5 4.83 -10.90 0.68
C VAL A 5 3.38 -11.16 1.09
N LEU A 6 2.92 -12.41 1.01
CA LEU A 6 1.54 -12.81 1.30
C LEU A 6 1.51 -13.87 2.40
N ARG A 7 0.67 -13.69 3.42
CA ARG A 7 0.36 -14.66 4.47
C ARG A 7 -1.02 -15.26 4.21
N LYS A 8 -1.17 -16.58 4.25
CA LYS A 8 -2.50 -17.22 4.19
C LYS A 8 -3.22 -17.03 5.53
N VAL A 9 -4.48 -16.59 5.50
CA VAL A 9 -5.31 -16.44 6.71
C VAL A 9 -5.80 -17.82 7.16
N GLY A 10 -5.71 -18.11 8.45
CA GLY A 10 -6.20 -19.36 9.04
C GLY A 10 -7.73 -19.45 9.03
N HIS A 11 -8.28 -20.67 9.04
CA HIS A 11 -9.73 -20.91 8.99
C HIS A 11 -10.51 -20.33 10.19
N ASN A 12 -9.85 -20.09 11.32
CA ASN A 12 -10.47 -19.59 12.56
C ASN A 12 -10.22 -18.10 12.80
N GLU A 13 -9.56 -17.40 11.87
CA GLU A 13 -9.29 -15.97 12.01
C GLU A 13 -10.48 -15.16 11.49
N GLN A 14 -10.99 -14.22 12.28
CA GLN A 14 -12.06 -13.34 11.85
C GLN A 14 -11.57 -12.38 10.75
N VAL A 15 -12.35 -12.31 9.68
CA VAL A 15 -12.08 -11.44 8.52
C VAL A 15 -13.20 -10.42 8.41
N GLU A 16 -12.88 -9.17 8.74
CA GLU A 16 -13.82 -8.05 8.69
C GLU A 16 -13.90 -7.43 7.30
N VAL A 17 -12.75 -7.31 6.62
CA VAL A 17 -12.62 -6.62 5.33
C VAL A 17 -11.84 -7.50 4.35
N THR A 18 -12.29 -7.56 3.10
CA THR A 18 -11.55 -8.17 2.00
C THR A 18 -11.62 -7.30 0.75
N THR A 19 -10.54 -7.31 -0.02
CA THR A 19 -10.45 -6.64 -1.32
C THR A 19 -10.38 -7.69 -2.44
N PRO A 20 -11.24 -7.61 -3.47
CA PRO A 20 -11.13 -8.50 -4.62
C PRO A 20 -9.86 -8.20 -5.42
N VAL A 21 -9.24 -9.25 -5.95
CA VAL A 21 -8.07 -9.15 -6.83
C VAL A 21 -8.41 -9.61 -8.23
N ILE A 22 -8.00 -8.81 -9.21
CA ILE A 22 -8.01 -9.17 -10.62
C ILE A 22 -6.60 -9.48 -11.09
N ILE A 23 -6.47 -10.42 -12.02
CA ILE A 23 -5.20 -10.73 -12.68
C ILE A 23 -5.22 -10.03 -14.04
N THR A 24 -4.30 -9.09 -14.23
CA THR A 24 -4.13 -8.40 -15.50
C THR A 24 -2.87 -8.90 -16.18
N TRP A 25 -2.90 -8.98 -17.52
CA TRP A 25 -1.75 -9.37 -18.33
C TRP A 25 -1.18 -8.13 -19.00
N ASN A 26 0.12 -7.88 -18.83
CA ASN A 26 0.79 -6.76 -19.48
C ASN A 26 2.26 -7.10 -19.76
N ASN A 27 2.77 -6.73 -20.94
CA ASN A 27 4.15 -6.97 -21.36
C ASN A 27 4.64 -8.43 -21.17
N GLY A 28 3.75 -9.41 -21.37
CA GLY A 28 4.08 -10.83 -21.21
C GLY A 28 4.12 -11.33 -19.76
N GLU A 29 3.83 -10.47 -18.77
CA GLU A 29 3.78 -10.84 -17.36
C GLU A 29 2.36 -10.70 -16.79
N SER A 30 1.97 -11.65 -15.94
CA SER A 30 0.73 -11.55 -15.16
C SER A 30 0.97 -10.70 -13.91
N ARG A 31 0.10 -9.72 -13.66
CA ARG A 31 0.14 -8.84 -12.49
C ARG A 31 -1.11 -9.04 -11.66
N MET A 32 -0.94 -9.25 -10.36
CA MET A 32 -2.06 -9.20 -9.42
C MET A 32 -2.36 -7.74 -9.10
N VAL A 33 -3.59 -7.30 -9.38
CA VAL A 33 -4.05 -5.94 -9.12
C VAL A 33 -5.24 -6.02 -8.16
N GLY A 34 -5.05 -5.54 -6.94
CA GLY A 34 -6.13 -5.43 -5.95
C GLY A 34 -6.94 -4.16 -6.18
N ASP A 35 -8.27 -4.27 -6.08
CA ASP A 35 -9.15 -3.11 -6.18
C ASP A 35 -9.28 -2.38 -4.83
N PHE A 36 -8.27 -1.59 -4.49
CA PHE A 36 -8.23 -0.84 -3.23
C PHE A 36 -8.96 0.51 -3.31
N ARG A 37 -9.82 0.75 -4.30
CA ARG A 37 -10.49 2.06 -4.46
C ARG A 37 -11.35 2.41 -3.25
N ALA A 38 -12.15 1.43 -2.76
CA ALA A 38 -12.97 1.58 -1.56
C ALA A 38 -12.11 1.91 -0.33
N LEU A 39 -11.03 1.14 -0.12
CA LEU A 39 -10.08 1.41 0.96
C LEU A 39 -9.46 2.81 0.82
N SER A 40 -9.14 3.25 -0.39
CA SER A 40 -8.53 4.56 -0.65
C SER A 40 -9.41 5.76 -0.27
N THR A 41 -10.72 5.56 -0.15
CA THR A 41 -11.68 6.59 0.27
C THR A 41 -11.63 6.80 1.79
N TYR A 42 -11.37 5.74 2.55
CA TYR A 42 -11.24 5.78 4.01
C TYR A 42 -9.84 6.19 4.47
N THR A 43 -8.85 6.17 3.57
CA THR A 43 -7.47 6.51 3.89
C THR A 43 -7.15 7.98 3.59
N ILE A 44 -6.47 8.64 4.53
CA ILE A 44 -6.06 10.05 4.39
C ILE A 44 -4.76 10.11 3.56
N PRO A 45 -4.78 10.75 2.37
CA PRO A 45 -3.60 10.81 1.51
C PRO A 45 -2.46 11.54 2.23
N ASP A 46 -1.31 10.90 2.27
CA ASP A 46 -0.09 11.51 2.77
C ASP A 46 0.41 12.54 1.76
N ARG A 47 0.14 13.82 2.06
CA ARG A 47 0.58 14.95 1.22
C ARG A 47 1.94 15.40 1.71
N TYR A 48 2.99 14.75 1.22
CA TYR A 48 4.31 15.36 1.27
C TYR A 48 4.33 16.59 0.37
N PRO A 49 4.77 17.76 0.85
CA PRO A 49 4.91 18.94 0.01
C PRO A 49 5.97 18.62 -1.06
N ILE A 50 5.50 18.42 -2.29
CA ILE A 50 6.40 18.33 -3.43
C ILE A 50 6.97 19.75 -3.62
N PRO A 51 8.30 19.93 -3.56
CA PRO A 51 8.89 21.24 -3.77
C PRO A 51 8.45 21.79 -5.12
N ARG A 52 8.20 23.10 -5.19
CA ARG A 52 7.76 23.72 -6.44
C ARG A 52 8.87 23.56 -7.46
N ILE A 53 8.50 23.24 -8.72
CA ILE A 53 9.45 23.00 -9.80
C ILE A 53 10.52 24.11 -9.90
N TYR A 54 10.12 25.37 -9.73
CA TYR A 54 11.02 26.53 -9.74
C TYR A 54 12.05 26.54 -8.60
N GLU A 55 11.65 26.16 -7.38
CA GLU A 55 12.56 26.09 -6.23
C GLU A 55 13.58 24.97 -6.44
N THR A 56 13.13 23.81 -6.92
CA THR A 56 14.00 22.67 -7.22
C THR A 56 15.00 23.01 -8.34
N LEU A 57 14.55 23.66 -9.41
CA LEU A 57 15.41 24.11 -10.52
C LEU A 57 16.46 25.14 -10.08
N THR A 58 16.08 26.05 -9.18
CA THR A 58 17.01 27.07 -8.64
C THR A 58 18.08 26.44 -7.75
N GLN A 59 17.72 25.44 -6.95
CA GLN A 59 18.69 24.69 -6.16
C GLN A 59 19.61 23.83 -7.05
N LEU A 60 19.06 23.25 -8.13
CA LEU A 60 19.83 22.48 -9.11
C LEU A 60 20.82 23.37 -9.89
N SER A 61 20.44 24.58 -10.28
CA SER A 61 21.31 25.49 -11.04
C SER A 61 22.51 25.99 -10.23
N GLN A 62 22.40 25.98 -8.89
CA GLN A 62 23.48 26.33 -7.98
C GLN A 62 24.35 25.13 -7.58
N ALA A 63 23.95 23.90 -7.92
CA ALA A 63 24.66 22.68 -7.54
C ALA A 63 25.86 22.42 -8.47
N LYS A 64 27.02 22.12 -7.87
CA LYS A 64 28.25 21.78 -8.62
C LYS A 64 28.22 20.37 -9.22
N PHE A 65 27.46 19.47 -8.61
CA PHE A 65 27.27 18.09 -9.05
C PHE A 65 25.81 17.68 -8.81
N ILE A 66 25.19 17.06 -9.80
CA ILE A 66 23.81 16.57 -9.73
C ILE A 66 23.86 15.05 -9.92
N THR A 67 23.23 14.31 -9.02
CA THR A 67 23.06 12.86 -9.14
C THR A 67 21.57 12.55 -9.21
N ALA A 68 21.16 11.85 -10.27
CA ALA A 68 19.79 11.36 -10.41
C ALA A 68 19.75 9.89 -9.97
N MET A 69 18.86 9.56 -9.04
CA MET A 69 18.64 8.20 -8.55
C MET A 69 17.19 7.81 -8.84
N ASP A 70 17.00 6.66 -9.50
CA ASP A 70 15.67 6.14 -9.79
C ASP A 70 15.20 5.20 -8.68
N ALA A 71 14.08 5.57 -8.05
CA ALA A 71 13.45 4.82 -6.96
C ALA A 71 12.29 3.92 -7.45
N LEU A 72 12.42 3.33 -8.65
CA LEU A 72 11.45 2.43 -9.31
C LEU A 72 10.77 1.38 -8.40
N LYS A 73 11.41 0.92 -7.31
CA LYS A 73 10.89 -0.13 -6.41
C LYS A 73 10.69 0.30 -4.95
N GLY A 74 10.82 1.59 -4.63
CA GLY A 74 10.74 2.08 -3.24
C GLY A 74 9.41 1.77 -2.53
N PHE A 75 8.32 1.56 -3.28
CA PHE A 75 7.01 1.24 -2.71
C PHE A 75 6.98 -0.11 -1.98
N HIS A 76 7.72 -1.11 -2.46
CA HIS A 76 7.76 -2.44 -1.83
C HIS A 76 8.68 -2.53 -0.61
N GLN A 77 9.55 -1.55 -0.41
CA GLN A 77 10.49 -1.53 0.71
C GLN A 77 9.80 -1.10 2.02
N ASN A 78 8.67 -0.39 1.93
CA ASN A 78 7.93 0.06 3.09
C ASN A 78 7.21 -1.11 3.78
N VAL A 79 7.52 -1.28 5.07
CA VAL A 79 6.82 -2.21 5.95
C VAL A 79 5.48 -1.61 6.33
N LEU A 80 4.46 -2.45 6.43
CA LEU A 80 3.15 -2.02 6.91
C LEU A 80 3.23 -1.69 8.41
N ARG A 81 2.51 -0.65 8.83
CA ARG A 81 2.31 -0.38 10.26
C ARG A 81 1.51 -1.53 10.89
N ASP A 82 1.71 -1.77 12.19
CA ASP A 82 0.95 -2.79 12.91
C ASP A 82 -0.56 -2.62 12.70
N ASN A 83 -1.26 -3.74 12.51
CA ASN A 83 -2.70 -3.85 12.20
C ASN A 83 -3.17 -3.43 10.79
N ALA A 84 -2.34 -2.77 9.96
CA ALA A 84 -2.72 -2.41 8.60
C ALA A 84 -2.91 -3.63 7.67
N ASN A 85 -2.22 -4.73 7.96
CA ASN A 85 -2.34 -6.02 7.27
C ASN A 85 -3.78 -6.55 7.23
N ARG A 86 -4.59 -6.28 8.27
CA ARG A 86 -5.99 -6.73 8.33
C ARG A 86 -6.89 -6.06 7.29
N LEU A 87 -6.60 -4.81 6.95
CA LEU A 87 -7.35 -4.04 5.96
C LEU A 87 -6.89 -4.35 4.53
N LEU A 88 -5.71 -4.94 4.39
CA LEU A 88 -5.06 -5.30 3.11
C LEU A 88 -5.24 -6.77 2.74
N ARG A 89 -6.29 -7.39 3.27
CA ARG A 89 -6.67 -8.75 2.94
C ARG A 89 -7.22 -8.82 1.53
N ILE A 90 -6.71 -9.76 0.77
CA ILE A 90 -7.15 -10.07 -0.59
C ILE A 90 -7.93 -11.38 -0.61
N ILE A 91 -9.04 -11.39 -1.33
CA ILE A 91 -9.81 -12.60 -1.60
C ILE A 91 -9.55 -13.08 -3.02
N VAL A 92 -9.20 -14.36 -3.13
CA VAL A 92 -9.01 -15.07 -4.40
C VAL A 92 -9.73 -16.42 -4.33
N ARG A 93 -9.91 -17.08 -5.48
CA ARG A 93 -10.63 -18.37 -5.56
C ARG A 93 -10.07 -19.46 -4.63
N CYS A 94 -8.80 -19.39 -4.26
CA CYS A 94 -8.13 -20.37 -3.39
C CYS A 94 -8.06 -19.97 -1.90
N GLY A 95 -8.73 -18.88 -1.51
CA GLY A 95 -8.83 -18.45 -0.11
C GLY A 95 -8.49 -16.98 0.09
N ILE A 96 -8.30 -16.61 1.36
CA ILE A 96 -8.01 -15.25 1.80
C ILE A 96 -6.53 -15.16 2.18
N PHE A 97 -5.87 -14.11 1.71
CA PHE A 97 -4.46 -13.83 1.98
C PHE A 97 -4.29 -12.41 2.49
N GLU A 98 -3.33 -12.21 3.38
CA GLU A 98 -2.92 -10.92 3.91
C GLU A 98 -1.63 -10.45 3.25
N SER A 99 -1.61 -9.20 2.80
CA SER A 99 -0.37 -8.58 2.34
C SER A 99 0.47 -8.13 3.52
N LEU A 100 1.74 -8.55 3.56
CA LEU A 100 2.75 -8.12 4.54
C LEU A 100 3.50 -6.86 4.09
N ARG A 101 3.36 -6.49 2.82
CA ARG A 101 3.93 -5.28 2.22
C ARG A 101 2.82 -4.41 1.65
N ILE A 102 3.10 -3.13 1.45
CA ILE A 102 2.16 -2.22 0.79
C ILE A 102 1.93 -2.71 -0.66
N PRO A 103 0.70 -3.07 -1.03
CA PRO A 103 0.39 -3.46 -2.39
C PRO A 103 0.27 -2.21 -3.29
N PHE A 104 0.50 -2.40 -4.59
CA PHE A 104 0.33 -1.33 -5.56
C PHE A 104 -1.14 -0.91 -5.68
N GLY A 105 -1.35 0.37 -6.02
CA GLY A 105 -2.69 0.94 -6.24
C GLY A 105 -3.32 1.58 -5.01
N ILE A 106 -2.69 1.49 -3.84
CA ILE A 106 -3.13 2.21 -2.64
C ILE A 106 -2.49 3.59 -2.63
N LYS A 107 -3.29 4.63 -2.38
CA LYS A 107 -2.78 5.98 -2.13
C LYS A 107 -1.84 5.89 -0.92
N LYS A 108 -0.60 6.35 -1.02
CA LYS A 108 0.33 6.37 0.13
C LYS A 108 -0.40 7.05 1.30
N CYS A 109 -0.73 6.28 2.32
CA CYS A 109 -1.44 6.74 3.49
C CYS A 109 -0.79 6.07 4.69
N THR A 110 -0.51 6.89 5.70
CA THR A 110 -0.65 6.39 7.07
C THR A 110 -2.11 5.99 7.19
N ILE A 111 -2.40 4.69 7.26
CA ILE A 111 -3.75 4.23 7.61
C ILE A 111 -3.99 4.79 9.02
N PRO A 112 -4.92 5.75 9.19
CA PRO A 112 -5.36 6.09 10.54
C PRO A 112 -6.05 4.84 11.07
N LEU A 113 -5.70 4.42 12.29
CA LEU A 113 -6.57 3.49 13.00
C LEU A 113 -8.00 4.08 12.99
N PRO A 114 -9.05 3.24 12.87
CA PRO A 114 -10.41 3.72 13.03
C PRO A 114 -10.48 4.58 14.30
N LYS A 115 -11.07 5.77 14.21
CA LYS A 115 -11.20 6.72 15.32
C LYS A 115 -12.26 6.28 16.35
N ASP A 116 -12.44 4.99 16.54
CA ASP A 116 -13.46 4.42 17.40
C ASP A 116 -12.81 3.49 18.42
N ASP A 117 -12.11 4.09 19.39
CA ASP A 117 -12.21 3.65 20.79
C ASP A 117 -13.60 4.06 21.32
N GLU A 118 -14.65 3.59 20.66
CA GLU A 118 -16.03 3.58 21.16
C GLU A 118 -16.49 2.12 21.27
N TYR A 119 -15.60 1.25 21.77
CA TYR A 119 -16.04 0.08 22.51
C TYR A 119 -16.30 0.52 23.94
N HIS A 120 -17.59 0.70 24.21
CA HIS A 120 -18.17 0.72 25.55
C HIS A 120 -17.37 -0.12 26.54
N ILE A 121 -16.67 0.56 27.45
CA ILE A 121 -16.49 0.06 28.81
C ILE A 121 -17.55 0.73 29.68
N SER A 122 -18.18 -0.13 30.46
CA SER A 122 -19.35 0.09 31.32
C SER A 122 -19.24 1.28 32.27
#